data_AF-A0A8J7UFK3-F1
#
_entry.id   AF-A0A8J7UFK3-F1
#
_cell.length_a   1.000
_cell.length_b   1.000
_cell.length_c   1.000
_cell.angle_alpha   90.00
_cell.angle_beta   90.00
_cell.angle_gamma   90.00
#
_symmetry.space_group_name_H-M   'P 1'
#
loop_
_entity.id
_entity.type
_entity.pdbx_description
1 polymer ?
#
loop_
_entity_poly.entity_id
_entity_poly.type
_entity_poly.pdbx_seq_one_letter_code
_entity_poly.pdbx_strand_id
1 'polypeptide(L)' 'MAEKMSYGEAMQELEGILSRLRGVDVDIDSLAVDVKRATELIAYCRQRLAGVEEEVDRILQKEE' A
#
# COMPACT_ATOMS: atom_id res chain seq x y z
N MET A 1 -16.54 1.47 12.95
CA MET A 1 -16.44 0.61 11.76
C MET A 1 -15.00 0.73 11.29
N ALA A 2 -14.24 -0.37 11.21
CA ALA A 2 -12.85 -0.30 10.78
C ALA A 2 -12.84 -0.08 9.26
N GLU A 3 -12.72 1.17 8.83
CA GLU A 3 -12.62 1.53 7.42
C GLU A 3 -11.38 0.88 6.84
N LYS A 4 -11.58 -0.18 6.04
CA LYS A 4 -10.53 -0.78 5.23
C LYS A 4 -10.13 0.28 4.19
N MET A 5 -8.98 0.90 4.40
CA MET A 5 -8.32 1.83 3.47
C MET A 5 -8.44 1.34 2.02
N SER A 6 -8.83 2.20 1.08
CA SER A 6 -8.87 1.83 -0.33
C SER A 6 -7.44 1.69 -0.90
N TYR A 7 -7.29 0.94 -2.01
CA TYR A 7 -5.99 0.87 -2.69
C TYR A 7 -5.51 2.26 -3.14
N GLY A 8 -6.45 3.13 -3.56
CA GLY A 8 -6.15 4.52 -3.95
C GLY A 8 -5.64 5.36 -2.79
N GLU A 9 -6.26 5.24 -1.61
CA GLU A 9 -5.79 5.92 -0.40
C GLU A 9 -4.41 5.43 0.04
N ALA A 10 -4.17 4.11 0.00
CA ALA A 10 -2.87 3.53 0.30
C ALA A 10 -1.77 4.07 -0.63
N MET A 11 -2.09 4.26 -1.91
CA MET A 11 -1.16 4.80 -2.90
C MET A 11 -0.89 6.30 -2.66
N GLN A 12 -1.92 7.09 -2.36
CA GLN A 12 -1.74 8.51 -2.01
C GLN A 12 -0.88 8.68 -0.75
N GLU A 13 -1.07 7.82 0.25
CA GLU A 13 -0.28 7.87 1.48
C GLU A 13 1.20 7.51 1.19
N LEU A 14 1.45 6.50 0.34
CA LEU A 14 2.79 6.15 -0.12
C LEU A 14 3.49 7.30 -0.87
N GLU A 15 2.78 8.00 -1.76
CA GLU A 15 3.31 9.18 -2.45
C GLU A 15 3.65 10.31 -1.47
N GLY A 16 2.79 10.51 -0.46
CA GLY A 16 3.03 11.46 0.62
C GLY A 16 4.29 11.13 1.42
N ILE A 17 4.48 9.85 1.78
CA ILE A 17 5.70 9.37 2.44
C ILE A 17 6.92 9.60 1.56
N LEU A 18 6.86 9.24 0.27
CA LEU A 18 7.97 9.47 -0.67
C LEU A 18 8.33 10.95 -0.81
N SER A 19 7.34 11.84 -0.79
CA SER A 19 7.57 13.28 -0.82
C SER A 19 8.31 13.76 0.43
N ARG A 20 7.91 13.28 1.62
CA ARG A 20 8.59 13.58 2.88
C ARG A 20 10.02 13.08 2.88
N LEU A 21 10.26 11.84 2.45
CA LEU A 21 11.60 11.24 2.38
C LEU A 21 12.56 11.96 1.44
N ARG A 22 12.03 12.72 0.46
CA ARG A 22 12.83 13.53 -0.48
C ARG A 22 13.08 14.96 0.03
N GLY A 23 12.51 15.33 1.17
CA GLY A 23 12.74 16.62 1.81
C GLY A 23 14.20 16.80 2.23
N VAL A 24 14.63 18.05 2.36
CA VAL A 24 16.02 18.40 2.72
C VAL A 24 16.27 18.30 4.24
N ASP A 25 15.21 18.39 5.06
CA ASP A 25 15.25 18.36 6.53
C ASP A 25 14.58 17.11 7.11
N VAL A 26 14.88 15.93 6.57
CA VAL A 26 14.33 14.68 7.11
C VAL A 26 15.16 14.23 8.29
N ASP A 27 14.56 14.32 9.48
CA ASP A 27 15.12 13.76 10.70
C ASP A 27 15.15 12.22 10.65
N ILE A 28 16.23 11.61 11.14
CA ILE A 28 16.48 10.17 10.96
C ILE A 28 15.46 9.29 11.71
N ASP A 29 14.93 9.78 12.83
CA ASP A 29 13.87 9.09 13.57
C ASP A 29 12.55 9.15 12.81
N SER A 30 12.28 10.28 12.13
CA SER A 30 11.11 10.45 11.27
C SER A 30 11.18 9.54 10.03
N LEU A 31 12.39 9.33 9.49
CA LEU A 31 12.68 8.45 8.36
C LEU A 31 12.34 6.99 8.70
N ALA A 32 12.70 6.53 9.89
CA ALA A 32 12.37 5.17 10.35
C ALA A 32 10.86 4.94 10.47
N VAL A 33 10.11 5.93 10.97
CA VAL A 33 8.65 5.89 11.07
C VAL A 33 8.00 5.85 9.69
N ASP A 34 8.43 6.73 8.78
CA ASP A 34 7.92 6.81 7.42
C ASP A 34 8.19 5.52 6.62
N VAL A 35 9.38 4.94 6.73
CA VAL A 35 9.73 3.67 6.07
C VAL A 35 8.90 2.50 6.63
N LYS A 36 8.71 2.46 7.95
CA LYS A 36 7.87 1.42 8.58
C LYS A 36 6.44 1.51 8.07
N ARG A 37 5.88 2.71 8.02
CA ARG A 37 4.53 2.97 7.49
C ARG A 37 4.42 2.59 6.01
N ALA A 38 5.39 2.97 5.18
CA ALA A 38 5.42 2.58 3.77
C ALA A 38 5.43 1.05 3.61
N THR A 39 6.18 0.33 4.44
CA THR A 39 6.23 -1.14 4.41
C THR A 39 4.88 -1.77 4.73
N GLU A 40 4.16 -1.24 5.72
CA GLU A 40 2.80 -1.67 6.06
C GLU A 40 1.82 -1.44 4.89
N LEU A 41 1.89 -0.26 4.25
CA LEU A 41 1.06 0.08 3.09
C LEU A 41 1.36 -0.82 1.88
N ILE A 42 2.63 -1.12 1.62
CA ILE A 42 3.03 -2.04 0.54
C ILE A 42 2.49 -3.45 0.81
N ALA A 43 2.60 -3.93 2.05
CA ALA A 43 2.05 -5.23 2.43
C ALA A 43 0.52 -5.28 2.22
N TYR A 44 -0.17 -4.21 2.61
CA TYR A 44 -1.60 -4.05 2.39
C TYR A 44 -1.96 -4.10 0.89
N CYS A 45 -1.26 -3.33 0.06
CA CYS A 45 -1.46 -3.30 -1.39
C CYS A 45 -1.24 -4.69 -2.03
N ARG A 46 -0.20 -5.40 -1.62
CA ARG A 46 0.08 -6.77 -2.10
C ARG A 46 -1.02 -7.76 -1.73
N GLN A 47 -1.52 -7.69 -0.50
CA GLN A 47 -2.61 -8.56 -0.06
C GLN A 47 -3.90 -8.29 -0.85
N ARG A 48 -4.19 -7.02 -1.14
CA ARG A 48 -5.30 -6.61 -2.01
C ARG A 48 -5.15 -7.15 -3.43
N LEU A 49 -3.97 -6.99 -4.02
CA LEU A 49 -3.66 -7.50 -5.37
C LEU A 49 -3.84 -9.02 -5.44
N ALA A 50 -3.28 -9.76 -4.49
CA ALA A 50 -3.43 -11.22 -4.44
C ALA A 50 -4.91 -11.65 -4.32
N GLY A 51 -5.71 -10.93 -3.53
CA GLY A 51 -7.15 -11.21 -3.44
C GLY A 51 -7.91 -10.95 -4.74
N VAL A 52 -7.51 -9.91 -5.50
CA VAL A 52 -8.09 -9.61 -6.81
C VAL A 52 -7.62 -10.63 -7.85
N GLU A 53 -6.34 -11.02 -7.86
CA GLU A 53 -5.81 -12.08 -8.73
C GLU A 53 -6.57 -13.40 -8.52
N GLU A 54 -6.80 -13.82 -7.28
CA GLU A 54 -7.56 -15.03 -6.98
C GLU A 54 -9.02 -14.95 -7.43
N GLU A 55 -9.63 -13.76 -7.38
CA GLU A 55 -10.98 -13.55 -7.89
C GLU A 55 -11.04 -13.61 -9.42
N VAL A 56 -10.05 -12.99 -10.09
CA VAL A 56 -9.90 -13.04 -11.55
C VAL A 56 -9.67 -14.48 -12.01
N ASP A 57 -8.75 -15.22 -11.38
CA ASP A 57 -8.48 -16.63 -11.69
C ASP A 57 -9.74 -17.49 -11.53
N ARG A 58 -10.53 -17.27 -10.48
CA ARG A 58 -11.82 -17.97 -10.30
C ARG A 58 -12.85 -17.65 -11.39
N ILE A 59 -12.86 -16.43 -11.92
CA ILE A 59 -13.75 -16.05 -13.01
C ILE A 59 -13.30 -16.75 -14.30
N LEU A 60 -12.00 -16.71 -14.59
CA LEU A 60 -11.42 -17.33 -15.79
C LEU A 60 -11.57 -18.85 -15.78
N GLN A 61 -11.41 -19.51 -14.63
CA GLN A 61 -11.63 -20.96 -14.49
C GLN A 61 -13.10 -21.40 -14.67
N LYS A 62 -14.07 -20.49 -14.58
CA LYS A 62 -15.49 -20.82 -14.83
C LYS A 62 -15.86 -20.81 -16.31
N GLU A 63 -14.96 -20.36 -17.19
CA GLU A 63 -15.18 -20.31 -18.64
C GLU A 63 -14.63 -21.56 -19.37
N GLU A 64 -14.10 -22.55 -18.64
CA GLU A 64 -13.78 -23.91 -19.13
C GLU A 64 -14.83 -24.94 -18.68
#